data_AF-A0A1Q6W9K5-F1
#
_entry.id   AF-A0A1Q6W9K5-F1
#
_cell.length_a   1.000
_cell.length_b   1.000
_cell.length_c   1.000
_cell.angle_alpha   90.00
_cell.angle_beta   90.00
_cell.angle_gamma   90.00
#
_symmetry.space_group_name_H-M   'P 1'
#
loop_
_entity.id
_entity.type
_entity.pdbx_description
1 polymer ?
#
loop_
_entity_poly.entity_id
_entity_poly.type
_entity_poly.pdbx_seq_one_letter_code
_entity_poly.pdbx_strand_id
1 'polypeptide(L)' 'MLTTARRPAILVETGFATNRTDGAFLASSLGQHKIASAIADGIVAYLLELERKRAVAPPARGR' A
#
# COMPACT_ATOMS: atom_id res chain seq x y z
N MET A 1 -13.04 0.90 10.28
CA MET A 1 -12.15 1.38 9.20
C MET A 1 -11.74 0.24 8.28
N LEU A 2 -11.03 -0.79 8.75
CA LEU A 2 -10.71 -1.95 7.91
C LEU A 2 -11.79 -3.05 7.91
N THR A 3 -12.60 -3.12 8.97
CA THR A 3 -13.62 -4.17 9.20
C THR A 3 -14.74 -4.21 8.17
N THR A 4 -14.90 -3.18 7.34
CA THR A 4 -15.95 -3.08 6.32
C THR A 4 -15.43 -3.26 4.90
N ALA A 5 -14.14 -3.56 4.72
CA ALA A 5 -13.54 -3.71 3.40
C ALA A 5 -14.02 -4.98 2.69
N ARG A 6 -14.50 -4.84 1.45
CA ARG A 6 -14.89 -5.97 0.56
C ARG A 6 -13.83 -6.32 -0.49
N ARG A 7 -12.66 -5.68 -0.38
CA ARG A 7 -11.49 -5.82 -1.25
C ARG A 7 -10.24 -5.85 -0.35
N PRO A 8 -9.09 -6.34 -0.85
CA PRO A 8 -7.83 -6.23 -0.12
C PRO A 8 -7.59 -4.78 0.30
N ALA A 9 -7.34 -4.58 1.59
CA ALA A 9 -7.19 -3.25 2.18
C ALA A 9 -6.19 -3.31 3.33
N ILE A 10 -5.47 -2.20 3.51
CA ILE A 10 -4.50 -2.00 4.58
C ILE A 10 -4.64 -0.56 5.11
N LEU A 11 -4.14 -0.34 6.32
CA LEU A 11 -3.92 1.00 6.87
C LEU A 11 -2.42 1.16 7.11
N VAL A 12 -1.86 2.25 6.62
CA VAL A 12 -0.44 2.59 6.79
C VAL A 12 -0.34 3.82 7.67
N GLU A 13 0.27 3.67 8.84
CA GLU A 13 0.65 4.79 9.70
C GLU A 13 2.07 5.22 9.33
N THR A 14 2.22 6.48 8.90
CA THR A 14 3.46 6.96 8.27
C THR A 14 4.44 7.60 9.27
N GLY A 15 4.06 7.71 10.55
CA GLY A 15 4.86 8.27 11.63
C GLY A 15 3.99 8.94 12.70
N PHE A 16 4.62 9.45 13.77
CA PHE A 16 3.93 10.13 14.87
C PHE A 16 3.99 11.66 14.75
N ALA A 17 2.85 12.33 14.56
CA ALA A 17 2.81 13.78 14.39
C ALA A 17 3.37 14.58 15.59
N THR A 18 3.31 14.02 16.80
CA THR A 18 3.84 14.66 18.03
C THR A 18 5.32 14.38 18.26
N ASN A 19 5.91 13.38 17.58
CA ASN A 19 7.35 13.21 17.58
C ASN A 19 7.97 14.32 16.73
N ARG A 20 8.94 15.05 17.26
CA ARG A 20 9.51 16.23 16.59
C ARG A 20 10.12 15.89 15.22
N THR A 21 10.83 14.77 15.13
CA THR A 21 11.52 14.35 13.90
C THR A 21 10.52 13.90 12.86
N ASP A 22 9.59 13.01 13.24
CA ASP A 22 8.54 12.52 12.34
C ASP A 22 7.64 13.66 11.90
N GLY A 23 7.17 14.50 12.83
CA GLY A 23 6.31 15.64 12.55
C GLY A 23 6.94 16.61 11.55
N ALA A 24 8.23 16.93 11.71
CA ALA A 24 8.96 17.77 10.74
C ALA A 24 9.07 17.10 9.37
N PHE A 25 9.33 15.79 9.32
CA PHE A 25 9.41 15.05 8.07
C PHE A 25 8.05 14.97 7.36
N LEU A 26 6.98 14.62 8.08
CA LEU A 26 5.60 14.52 7.60
C LEU A 26 5.05 15.87 7.10
N ALA A 27 5.47 16.97 7.71
CA ALA A 27 5.09 18.32 7.28
C ALA A 27 5.88 18.81 6.05
N SER A 28 7.02 18.18 5.73
CA SER A 28 7.88 18.62 4.62
C SER A 28 7.39 18.10 3.27
N SER A 29 7.52 18.91 2.22
CA SER A 29 7.18 18.49 0.85
C SER A 29 8.00 17.29 0.37
N LEU A 30 9.28 17.23 0.77
CA LEU A 30 10.15 16.08 0.48
C LEU A 30 9.66 14.81 1.16
N GLY A 31 9.29 14.88 2.45
CA GLY A 31 8.81 13.72 3.20
C GLY A 31 7.47 13.21 2.68
N GLN A 32 6.54 14.11 2.38
CA GLN A 32 5.26 13.78 1.74
C GLN A 32 5.47 13.11 0.38
N HIS A 33 6.36 13.65 -0.46
CA HIS A 33 6.67 13.05 -1.76
C HIS A 33 7.29 11.66 -1.61
N LYS A 34 8.25 11.48 -0.68
CA LYS A 34 8.86 10.17 -0.42
C LYS A 34 7.85 9.13 0.05
N ILE A 35 6.96 9.50 0.98
CA ILE A 35 5.90 8.61 1.48
C ILE A 35 4.95 8.24 0.34
N ALA A 36 4.49 9.22 -0.45
CA ALA A 36 3.58 8.97 -1.56
C ALA A 36 4.20 8.04 -2.62
N SER A 37 5.46 8.28 -3.00
CA SER A 37 6.17 7.43 -3.96
C SER A 37 6.34 6.01 -3.42
N ALA A 38 6.72 5.83 -2.15
CA ALA A 38 6.85 4.51 -1.55
C ALA A 38 5.52 3.75 -1.50
N ILE A 39 4.40 4.44 -1.23
CA ILE A 39 3.06 3.85 -1.28
C ILE A 39 2.70 3.45 -2.71
N ALA A 40 2.97 4.31 -3.69
CA ALA A 40 2.70 4.03 -5.11
C ALA A 40 3.49 2.81 -5.60
N ASP A 41 4.79 2.75 -5.30
CA ASP A 41 5.65 1.62 -5.64
C ASP A 41 5.16 0.32 -5.00
N GLY A 42 4.74 0.37 -3.73
CA GLY A 42 4.16 -0.78 -3.03
C GLY A 42 2.85 -1.28 -3.65
N ILE A 43 1.97 -0.36 -4.08
CA ILE A 43 0.73 -0.71 -4.79
C ILE A 43 1.05 -1.38 -6.13
N VAL A 44 1.97 -0.81 -6.92
CA VAL A 44 2.38 -1.39 -8.21
C VAL A 44 2.96 -2.79 -8.01
N ALA A 45 3.85 -2.97 -7.04
CA ALA A 45 4.42 -4.27 -6.72
C ALA A 45 3.35 -5.29 -6.33
N TYR A 46 2.36 -4.90 -5.52
CA TYR A 46 1.24 -5.77 -5.17
C TYR A 46 0.41 -6.20 -6.39
N LEU A 47 0.12 -5.26 -7.30
CA LEU A 47 -0.66 -5.55 -8.51
C LEU A 47 0.09 -6.50 -9.45
N LEU A 48 1.38 -6.28 -9.66
CA LEU A 48 2.22 -7.18 -10.48
C LEU A 48 2.27 -8.59 -9.91
N GLU A 49 2.42 -8.72 -8.59
CA GLU A 49 2.41 -10.03 -7.93
C GLU A 49 1.02 -10.70 -8.00
N LEU A 50 -0.06 -9.91 -7.90
CA LEU A 50 -1.42 -10.40 -8.06
C LEU A 50 -1.66 -10.96 -9.47
N GLU A 51 -1.22 -10.24 -10.50
CA GLU A 51 -1.29 -10.69 -11.90
C GLU A 51 -0.50 -11.97 -12.12
N ARG A 52 0.74 -12.02 -11.60
CA ARG A 52 1.57 -13.23 -11.66
C ARG A 52 0.88 -14.44 -11.03
N LYS A 53 0.30 -14.28 -9.83
CA LYS A 53 -0.44 -15.37 -9.16
C LYS A 53 -1.67 -15.82 -9.94
N ARG A 54 -2.36 -14.89 -10.61
CA ARG A 54 -3.52 -15.23 -11.45
C ARG A 54 -3.12 -15.98 -12.71
N ALA A 55 -2.02 -15.59 -13.36
CA ALA A 55 -1.52 -16.25 -14.57
C ALA A 55 -1.05 -17.68 -14.31
N VAL A 56 -0.58 -17.98 -13.09
CA VAL A 56 -0.13 -19.32 -12.67
C VAL A 56 -1.28 -20.20 -12.17
N ALA A 57 -2.47 -19.64 -11.92
CA ALA A 57 -3.61 -20.42 -11.45
C ALA A 57 -4.11 -21.36 -12.56
N PRO A 58 -4.27 -22.67 -12.29
CA PRO A 58 -4.80 -23.60 -13.28
C PRO A 58 -6.23 -23.18 -13.70
N PRO A 59 -6.65 -23.47 -14.95
CA PRO A 59 -7.99 -23.13 -15.39
C PRO A 59 -9.01 -23.75 -14.42
N ALA A 60 -9.97 -22.93 -13.99
CA ALA A 60 -11.05 -23.39 -13.12
C ALA A 60 -11.73 -24.58 -13.80
N ARG A 61 -11.71 -25.76 -13.15
CA ARG A 61 -12.44 -26.93 -13.65
C ARG A 61 -13.91 -26.56 -13.70
N GLY A 62 -14.41 -26.31 -14.91
CA GLY A 62 -15.83 -26.15 -15.18
C GLY A 62 -16.58 -27.37 -14.67
N ARG A 63 -17.73 -27.13 -14.04
CA ARG A 63 -18.77 -28.15 -13.90
C ARG A 63 -19.45 -28.34 -15.25
#